data_AF-A0A562SIT4-F1
#
_entry.id   AF-A0A562SIT4-F1
#
_cell.length_a   1.000
_cell.length_b   1.000
_cell.length_c   1.000
_cell.angle_alpha   90.00
_cell.angle_beta   90.00
_cell.angle_gamma   90.00
#
_symmetry.space_group_name_H-M   'P 1'
#
loop_
_entity.id
_entity.type
_entity.pdbx_description
1 polymer ?
#
loop_
_entity_poly.entity_id
_entity_poly.type
_entity_poly.pdbx_seq_one_letter_code
_entity_poly.pdbx_strand_id
1 'polypeptide(L)'
;MSKLNKIARKSTWVDMTAFVDVSFLILTFFMLATKFKPPEVVNIDNPKSVSSDKVEDKDVFKVSFDKEGRVFISFSSDKEGREKAQLTADVLSRQKGLGLTPAEISNFIKFSSGGIGVPVSQLKSFLALSDAEYKAFKQPGIPVSDTLNNQLNDYINALLTGTGGRKPANIMLNGDNGTTYPYFKNILAAFKKNGIFSFKLITAMEGVPSGTPLYKRQKEQGGGEAK
;
A
#
# COMPACT_ATOMS: atom_id res chain seq x y z
N MET A 1 25.47 57.54 -47.69
CA MET A 1 24.84 58.00 -46.44
C MET A 1 23.63 57.11 -46.14
N SER A 2 23.76 56.13 -45.26
CA SER A 2 22.64 55.29 -44.82
C SER A 2 22.11 55.81 -43.47
N LYS A 3 20.97 56.51 -43.49
CA LYS A 3 20.22 56.76 -42.24
C LYS A 3 19.56 55.44 -41.83
N LEU A 4 20.21 54.72 -40.92
CA LEU A 4 19.65 53.52 -40.30
C LEU A 4 18.56 53.97 -39.32
N ASN A 5 17.29 53.74 -39.65
CA ASN A 5 16.17 54.05 -38.77
C ASN A 5 16.29 53.22 -37.48
N LYS A 6 16.57 53.88 -36.36
CA LYS A 6 16.64 53.28 -35.02
C LYS A 6 15.24 52.84 -34.60
N ILE A 7 15.01 51.53 -34.56
CA ILE A 7 13.75 50.95 -34.10
C ILE A 7 13.49 51.41 -32.66
N ALA A 8 12.36 52.08 -32.43
CA ALA A 8 11.96 52.52 -31.11
C ALA A 8 11.65 51.29 -30.24
N ARG A 9 12.52 50.99 -29.27
CA ARG A 9 12.24 49.97 -28.25
C ARG A 9 11.14 50.49 -27.33
N LYS A 10 9.88 50.13 -27.63
CA LYS A 10 8.79 50.26 -26.66
C LYS A 10 9.02 49.17 -25.60
N SER A 11 9.26 49.60 -24.36
CA SER A 11 9.24 48.69 -23.21
C SER A 11 7.81 48.20 -23.06
N THR A 12 7.53 46.97 -23.49
CA THR A 12 6.27 46.30 -23.15
C THR A 12 6.39 45.90 -21.69
N TRP A 13 5.73 46.64 -20.80
CA TRP A 13 5.51 46.19 -19.43
C TRP A 13 4.75 44.86 -19.52
N VAL A 14 5.40 43.77 -19.12
CA VAL A 14 4.78 42.45 -19.09
C VAL A 14 3.93 42.41 -17.83
N ASP A 15 2.63 42.52 -17.99
CA ASP A 15 1.70 42.34 -16.88
C ASP A 15 1.72 40.86 -16.44
N MET A 16 2.30 40.62 -15.28
CA MET A 16 2.41 39.29 -14.66
C MET A 16 1.10 38.86 -13.98
N THR A 17 0.11 39.75 -13.84
CA THR A 17 -1.13 39.49 -13.08
C THR A 17 -1.86 38.26 -13.61
N ALA A 18 -1.96 38.13 -14.94
CA ALA A 18 -2.58 36.96 -15.57
C ALA A 18 -1.77 35.66 -15.35
N PHE A 19 -0.43 35.74 -15.33
CA PHE A 19 0.42 34.56 -15.13
C PHE A 19 0.46 34.12 -13.66
N VAL A 20 0.40 35.07 -12.72
CA VAL A 20 0.37 34.81 -11.28
C VAL A 20 -0.93 34.12 -10.88
N ASP A 21 -2.08 34.53 -11.43
CA ASP A 21 -3.38 33.89 -11.17
C ASP A 21 -3.42 32.45 -11.71
N VAL A 22 -2.99 32.24 -12.96
CA VAL A 22 -2.88 30.89 -13.55
C VAL A 22 -1.94 30.00 -12.75
N SER A 23 -0.81 30.53 -12.29
CA SER A 23 0.14 29.78 -11.46
C SER A 23 -0.47 29.38 -10.11
N PHE A 24 -1.26 30.26 -9.49
CA PHE A 24 -1.94 29.97 -8.23
C PHE A 24 -3.05 28.93 -8.42
N LEU A 25 -3.79 28.97 -9.52
CA LEU A 25 -4.79 27.96 -9.85
C LEU A 25 -4.16 26.57 -10.06
N ILE A 26 -3.02 26.50 -10.76
CA ILE A 26 -2.30 25.23 -10.96
C ILE A 26 -1.72 24.72 -9.64
N LEU A 27 -1.15 25.60 -8.82
CA LEU A 27 -0.59 25.22 -7.52
C LEU A 27 -1.67 24.70 -6.57
N THR A 28 -2.80 25.42 -6.46
CA THR A 28 -3.94 25.01 -5.63
C THR A 28 -4.59 23.72 -6.16
N PHE A 29 -4.71 23.57 -7.48
CA PHE A 29 -5.15 22.32 -8.09
C PHE A 29 -4.22 21.16 -7.74
N PHE A 30 -2.90 21.31 -7.89
CA PHE A 30 -1.97 20.25 -7.51
C PHE A 30 -2.02 19.97 -6.01
N MET A 31 -2.07 20.99 -5.15
CA MET A 31 -2.21 20.78 -3.70
C MET A 31 -3.49 20.00 -3.34
N LEU A 32 -4.64 20.33 -3.93
CA LEU A 32 -5.92 19.64 -3.66
C LEU A 32 -6.01 18.25 -4.31
N ALA A 33 -5.37 18.07 -5.47
CA ALA A 33 -5.32 16.80 -6.19
C ALA A 33 -4.30 15.82 -5.59
N THR A 34 -3.24 16.31 -4.93
CA THR A 34 -2.27 15.43 -4.27
C THR A 34 -2.95 14.64 -3.16
N LYS A 35 -2.93 13.32 -3.29
CA LYS A 35 -3.29 12.41 -2.20
C LYS A 35 -2.01 12.10 -1.44
N PHE A 36 -1.98 12.43 -0.16
CA PHE A 36 -0.90 11.98 0.71
C PHE A 36 -0.83 10.45 0.64
N LYS A 37 0.30 9.92 0.20
CA LYS A 37 0.56 8.49 0.33
C LYS A 37 0.54 8.17 1.84
N PRO A 38 -0.27 7.20 2.30
CA PRO A 38 -0.23 6.78 3.69
C PRO A 38 1.21 6.42 4.06
N PRO A 39 1.72 6.90 5.22
CA PRO A 39 3.06 6.54 5.66
C PRO A 39 3.14 5.03 5.83
N GLU A 40 3.91 4.37 4.97
CA GLU A 40 4.18 2.94 5.08
C GLU A 40 5.22 2.72 6.18
N VAL A 41 4.95 1.79 7.09
CA VAL A 41 5.78 1.55 8.29
C VAL A 41 7.16 0.97 7.94
N VAL A 42 7.29 0.32 6.78
CA VAL A 42 8.52 -0.33 6.34
C VAL A 42 8.76 -0.04 4.86
N ASN A 43 10.01 0.31 4.53
CA ASN A 43 10.46 0.41 3.14
C ASN A 43 10.69 -1.01 2.61
N ILE A 44 9.91 -1.41 1.60
CA ILE A 44 9.97 -2.72 0.97
C ILE A 44 10.47 -2.54 -0.46
N ASP A 45 11.60 -3.14 -0.80
CA ASP A 45 12.15 -3.17 -2.14
C ASP A 45 11.49 -4.32 -2.92
N ASN A 46 10.41 -3.98 -3.63
CA ASN A 46 9.62 -4.97 -4.36
C ASN A 46 10.42 -5.60 -5.52
N PRO A 47 10.27 -6.92 -5.79
CA PRO A 47 10.89 -7.58 -6.93
C PRO A 47 10.32 -7.01 -8.24
N LYS A 48 11.14 -7.04 -9.29
CA LYS A 48 10.80 -6.46 -10.59
C LYS A 48 9.94 -7.42 -11.42
N SER A 49 9.00 -6.86 -12.18
CA SER A 49 8.08 -7.59 -13.08
C SER A 49 7.71 -6.75 -14.29
N VAL A 50 7.53 -7.43 -15.42
CA VAL A 50 7.04 -6.85 -16.68
C VAL A 50 5.51 -6.75 -16.74
N SER A 51 4.79 -7.12 -15.67
CA SER A 51 3.34 -7.03 -15.63
C SER A 51 2.88 -5.57 -15.64
N SER A 52 1.95 -5.24 -16.53
CA SER A 52 1.33 -3.92 -16.68
C SER A 52 0.01 -3.77 -15.92
N ASP A 53 -0.44 -4.82 -15.23
CA ASP A 53 -1.73 -4.84 -14.56
C ASP A 53 -1.71 -3.89 -13.37
N LYS A 54 -2.60 -2.89 -13.39
CA LYS A 54 -2.75 -1.93 -12.30
C LYS A 54 -3.38 -2.61 -11.09
N VAL A 55 -2.77 -2.38 -9.94
CA VAL A 55 -3.29 -2.80 -8.65
C VAL A 55 -4.51 -1.93 -8.30
N GLU A 56 -5.63 -2.56 -7.94
CA GLU A 56 -6.84 -1.86 -7.52
C GLU A 56 -6.76 -1.49 -6.04
N ASP A 57 -6.97 -0.22 -5.68
CA ASP A 57 -6.86 0.24 -4.28
C ASP A 57 -8.15 0.07 -3.45
N LYS A 58 -9.17 -0.59 -3.99
CA LYS A 58 -10.46 -0.81 -3.32
C LYS A 58 -10.54 -2.21 -2.71
N ASP A 59 -11.11 -2.29 -1.51
CA ASP A 59 -11.29 -3.52 -0.76
C ASP A 59 -10.02 -4.40 -0.67
N VAL A 60 -8.92 -3.77 -0.25
CA VAL A 60 -7.61 -4.39 -0.25
C VAL A 60 -7.25 -4.91 1.13
N PHE A 61 -6.89 -6.19 1.18
CA PHE A 61 -6.11 -6.76 2.27
C PHE A 61 -4.70 -7.06 1.78
N LYS A 62 -3.72 -6.30 2.25
CA LYS A 62 -2.31 -6.41 1.85
C LYS A 62 -1.52 -7.06 2.97
N VAL A 63 -0.75 -8.09 2.63
CA VAL A 63 0.25 -8.69 3.51
C VAL A 63 1.62 -8.30 2.96
N SER A 64 2.41 -7.62 3.78
CA SER A 64 3.73 -7.11 3.44
C SER A 64 4.79 -7.85 4.23
N PHE A 65 5.94 -8.15 3.63
CA PHE A 65 7.08 -8.71 4.36
C PHE A 65 8.41 -8.12 3.92
N ASP A 66 9.32 -7.99 4.88
CA ASP A 66 10.64 -7.35 4.73
C ASP A 66 11.77 -8.39 4.62
N LYS A 67 12.99 -7.96 4.26
CA LYS A 67 14.23 -8.76 4.14
C LYS A 67 14.48 -9.63 5.37
N GLU A 68 14.14 -9.10 6.54
CA GLU A 68 14.30 -9.74 7.86
C GLU A 68 13.20 -10.77 8.18
N GLY A 69 12.23 -10.97 7.28
CA GLY A 69 11.11 -11.90 7.48
C GLY A 69 10.00 -11.35 8.38
N ARG A 70 10.02 -10.05 8.70
CA ARG A 70 8.97 -9.37 9.47
C ARG A 70 7.74 -9.20 8.59
N VAL A 71 6.59 -9.66 9.08
CA VAL A 71 5.31 -9.60 8.34
C VAL A 71 4.39 -8.54 8.91
N PHE A 72 3.71 -7.83 8.02
CA PHE A 72 2.76 -6.76 8.32
C PHE A 72 1.47 -7.02 7.56
N ILE A 73 0.33 -6.72 8.17
CA ILE A 73 -0.97 -6.69 7.50
C ILE A 73 -1.42 -5.23 7.37
N SER A 74 -2.00 -4.89 6.23
CA SER A 74 -2.66 -3.61 6.07
C SER A 74 -4.00 -3.75 5.34
N PHE A 75 -4.87 -2.80 5.64
CA PHE A 75 -6.21 -2.69 5.08
C PHE A 75 -6.28 -1.39 4.29
N SER A 76 -7.06 -1.38 3.22
CA SER A 76 -7.31 -0.16 2.45
C SER A 76 -7.99 0.92 3.30
N SER A 77 -7.69 2.18 3.00
CA SER A 77 -8.23 3.35 3.72
C SER A 77 -9.66 3.72 3.30
N ASP A 78 -10.25 2.96 2.37
CA ASP A 78 -11.62 3.10 1.91
C ASP A 78 -12.63 2.58 2.94
N LYS A 79 -13.93 2.78 2.67
CA LYS A 79 -14.99 2.41 3.62
C LYS A 79 -14.98 0.91 3.92
N GLU A 80 -14.81 0.08 2.89
CA GLU A 80 -14.81 -1.38 2.99
C GLU A 80 -13.59 -1.89 3.76
N GLY A 81 -12.40 -1.35 3.49
CA GLY A 81 -11.19 -1.70 4.23
C GLY A 81 -11.26 -1.32 5.71
N ARG A 82 -11.83 -0.15 6.05
CA ARG A 82 -12.03 0.27 7.46
C ARG A 82 -13.02 -0.62 8.19
N GLU A 83 -14.12 -0.99 7.55
CA GLU A 83 -15.12 -1.91 8.12
C GLU A 83 -14.48 -3.27 8.42
N LYS A 84 -13.70 -3.81 7.48
CA LYS A 84 -12.97 -5.07 7.67
C LYS A 84 -11.93 -4.99 8.78
N ALA A 85 -11.21 -3.88 8.88
CA ALA A 85 -10.26 -3.64 9.96
C ALA A 85 -10.97 -3.64 11.33
N GLN A 86 -12.12 -2.96 11.43
CA GLN A 86 -12.93 -2.93 12.64
C GLN A 86 -13.41 -4.34 13.04
N LEU A 87 -14.02 -5.08 12.10
CA LEU A 87 -14.51 -6.43 12.34
C LEU A 87 -13.38 -7.38 12.75
N THR A 88 -12.21 -7.24 12.13
CA THR A 88 -11.01 -8.02 12.48
C THR A 88 -10.59 -7.72 13.93
N ALA A 89 -10.53 -6.45 14.32
CA ALA A 89 -10.18 -6.04 15.68
C ALA A 89 -11.17 -6.59 16.71
N ASP A 90 -12.48 -6.52 16.42
CA ASP A 90 -13.54 -7.04 17.27
C ASP A 90 -13.41 -8.56 17.48
N VAL A 91 -13.18 -9.30 16.40
CA VAL A 91 -13.01 -10.76 16.48
C VAL A 91 -11.73 -11.12 17.21
N LEU A 92 -10.61 -10.46 16.93
CA LEU A 92 -9.36 -10.68 17.66
C LEU A 92 -9.52 -10.40 19.16
N SER A 93 -10.21 -9.32 19.51
CA SER A 93 -10.50 -8.95 20.89
C SER A 93 -11.27 -10.07 21.62
N ARG A 94 -12.28 -10.66 20.95
CA ARG A 94 -13.10 -11.75 21.50
C ARG A 94 -12.36 -13.08 21.55
N GLN A 95 -11.73 -13.50 20.44
CA GLN A 95 -11.04 -14.79 20.34
C GLN A 95 -9.85 -14.90 21.27
N LYS A 96 -9.15 -13.78 21.50
CA LYS A 96 -7.89 -13.75 22.26
C LYS A 96 -8.05 -13.08 23.62
N GLY A 97 -9.28 -12.71 24.00
CA GLY A 97 -9.60 -12.14 25.30
C GLY A 97 -8.90 -10.81 25.60
N LEU A 98 -8.58 -10.02 24.56
CA LEU A 98 -7.81 -8.76 24.73
C LEU A 98 -8.63 -7.66 25.40
N GLY A 99 -9.97 -7.72 25.28
CA GLY A 99 -10.87 -6.70 25.83
C GLY A 99 -10.54 -5.31 25.31
N LEU A 100 -10.40 -5.18 23.98
CA LEU A 100 -10.14 -3.90 23.31
C LEU A 100 -11.31 -2.94 23.53
N THR A 101 -10.97 -1.71 23.90
CA THR A 101 -11.89 -0.59 24.06
C THR A 101 -12.26 0.01 22.71
N PRO A 102 -13.36 0.77 22.62
CA PRO A 102 -13.74 1.47 21.39
C PRO A 102 -12.64 2.42 20.85
N ALA A 103 -11.85 3.02 21.76
CA ALA A 103 -10.71 3.86 21.39
C ALA A 103 -9.59 3.06 20.74
N GLU A 104 -9.24 1.90 21.30
CA GLU A 104 -8.22 1.00 20.74
C GLU A 104 -8.64 0.43 19.38
N ILE A 105 -9.93 0.13 19.19
CA ILE A 105 -10.48 -0.30 17.89
C ILE A 105 -10.35 0.82 16.85
N SER A 106 -10.65 2.06 17.22
CA SER A 106 -10.46 3.22 16.34
C SER A 106 -8.99 3.39 15.96
N ASN A 107 -8.07 3.22 16.91
CA ASN A 107 -6.63 3.24 16.62
C ASN A 107 -6.20 2.08 15.72
N PHE A 108 -6.81 0.90 15.85
CA PHE A 108 -6.54 -0.23 14.95
C PHE A 108 -6.89 0.15 13.51
N ILE A 109 -8.05 0.75 13.27
CA ILE A 109 -8.49 1.19 11.93
C ILE A 109 -7.55 2.27 11.36
N LYS A 110 -7.02 3.16 12.21
CA LYS A 110 -6.05 4.16 11.77
C LYS A 110 -4.72 3.52 11.37
N PHE A 111 -4.16 2.70 12.25
CA PHE A 111 -2.86 2.04 12.08
C PHE A 111 -2.89 0.94 11.01
N SER A 112 -4.05 0.35 10.75
CA SER A 112 -4.23 -0.68 9.72
C SER A 112 -3.90 -0.20 8.32
N SER A 113 -3.95 1.10 8.04
CA SER A 113 -3.54 1.65 6.75
C SER A 113 -2.02 1.67 6.53
N GLY A 114 -1.24 1.90 7.60
CA GLY A 114 0.22 1.97 7.55
C GLY A 114 0.91 0.60 7.72
N GLY A 115 0.21 -0.35 8.33
CA GLY A 115 0.69 -1.71 8.55
C GLY A 115 0.73 -2.08 10.03
N ILE A 116 0.16 -3.24 10.35
CA ILE A 116 0.16 -3.85 11.68
C ILE A 116 1.03 -5.10 11.61
N GLY A 117 2.14 -5.05 12.34
CA GLY A 117 3.20 -6.04 12.39
C GLY A 117 3.55 -6.35 13.84
N VAL A 118 2.54 -6.64 14.66
CA VAL A 118 2.75 -6.99 16.07
C VAL A 118 2.18 -8.37 16.36
N PRO A 119 2.77 -9.13 17.29
CA PRO A 119 2.12 -10.31 17.85
C PRO A 119 0.78 -9.94 18.49
N VAL A 120 -0.16 -10.88 18.49
CA VAL A 120 -1.49 -10.69 19.10
C VAL A 120 -1.40 -10.26 20.56
N SER A 121 -0.42 -10.77 21.31
CA SER A 121 -0.17 -10.41 22.71
C SER A 121 0.23 -8.95 22.91
N GLN A 122 0.90 -8.35 21.92
CA GLN A 122 1.36 -6.96 21.96
C GLN A 122 0.39 -6.00 21.28
N LEU A 123 -0.68 -6.52 20.67
CA LEU A 123 -1.65 -5.71 19.95
C LEU A 123 -2.28 -4.64 20.85
N LYS A 124 -2.66 -4.98 22.08
CA LYS A 124 -3.26 -4.01 23.01
C LYS A 124 -2.31 -2.86 23.34
N SER A 125 -1.08 -3.16 23.72
CA SER A 125 -0.05 -2.14 24.00
C SER A 125 0.27 -1.29 22.78
N PHE A 126 0.23 -1.87 21.59
CA PHE A 126 0.46 -1.16 20.33
C PHE A 126 -0.68 -0.18 20.00
N LEU A 127 -1.93 -0.58 20.25
CA LEU A 127 -3.10 0.27 20.03
C LEU A 127 -3.24 1.41 21.04
N ALA A 128 -2.56 1.29 22.19
CA ALA A 128 -2.50 2.33 23.21
C ALA A 128 -1.47 3.43 22.90
N LEU A 129 -0.60 3.25 21.89
CA LEU A 129 0.40 4.24 21.50
C LEU A 129 -0.25 5.49 20.90
N SER A 130 0.36 6.66 21.14
CA SER A 130 0.02 7.90 20.44
C SER A 130 0.52 7.89 18.98
N ASP A 131 -0.01 8.81 18.16
CA ASP A 131 0.39 8.92 16.75
C ASP A 131 1.91 9.18 16.55
N ALA A 132 2.54 9.88 17.50
CA ALA A 132 3.97 10.15 17.47
C ALA A 132 4.79 8.90 17.84
N GLU A 133 4.36 8.18 18.88
CA GLU A 133 5.00 6.94 19.31
C GLU A 133 4.83 5.84 18.27
N TYR A 134 3.65 5.74 17.65
CA TYR A 134 3.37 4.81 16.56
C TYR A 134 4.38 4.95 15.40
N LYS A 135 4.70 6.19 15.01
CA LYS A 135 5.68 6.45 13.93
C LYS A 135 7.12 6.08 14.32
N ALA A 136 7.45 6.20 15.61
CA ALA A 136 8.77 5.86 16.12
C ALA A 136 8.90 4.37 16.49
N PHE A 137 7.78 3.67 16.66
CA PHE A 137 7.74 2.30 17.13
C PHE A 137 8.19 1.33 16.04
N LYS A 138 9.33 0.68 16.27
CA LYS A 138 9.81 -0.41 15.42
C LYS A 138 8.98 -1.65 15.69
N GLN A 139 8.02 -1.89 14.80
CA GLN A 139 7.17 -3.07 14.85
C GLN A 139 8.01 -4.36 14.65
N PRO A 140 7.91 -5.36 15.53
CA PRO A 140 8.71 -6.58 15.48
C PRO A 140 8.31 -7.54 14.33
N GLY A 141 7.17 -7.31 13.69
CA GLY A 141 6.55 -8.19 12.71
C GLY A 141 5.58 -9.19 13.37
N ILE A 142 4.56 -9.61 12.63
CA ILE A 142 3.74 -10.76 13.00
C ILE A 142 4.62 -12.01 12.90
N PRO A 143 4.70 -12.84 13.96
CA PRO A 143 5.54 -14.02 13.95
C PRO A 143 4.97 -15.08 12.98
N VAL A 144 5.75 -15.36 11.94
CA VAL A 144 5.48 -16.37 10.91
C VAL A 144 6.59 -17.43 10.84
N SER A 145 7.36 -17.57 11.94
CA SER A 145 8.59 -18.37 12.00
C SER A 145 8.37 -19.86 11.71
N ASP A 146 7.18 -20.38 12.01
CA ASP A 146 6.83 -21.79 11.82
C ASP A 146 5.40 -21.91 11.25
N THR A 147 5.18 -22.94 10.45
CA THR A 147 3.89 -23.39 9.93
C THR A 147 2.88 -23.77 11.02
N LEU A 148 3.34 -24.26 12.18
CA LEU A 148 2.48 -24.68 13.29
C LEU A 148 1.98 -23.51 14.14
N ASN A 149 2.87 -22.55 14.42
CA ASN A 149 2.61 -21.39 15.29
C ASN A 149 2.53 -20.07 14.52
N ASN A 150 1.94 -20.10 13.32
CA ASN A 150 1.82 -18.92 12.48
C ASN A 150 0.70 -18.00 12.98
N GLN A 151 1.04 -16.86 13.60
CA GLN A 151 0.04 -15.90 14.10
C GLN A 151 -0.65 -15.12 12.99
N LEU A 152 -0.09 -15.08 11.77
CA LEU A 152 -0.79 -14.50 10.61
C LEU A 152 -2.12 -15.24 10.34
N ASN A 153 -2.17 -16.54 10.65
CA ASN A 153 -3.40 -17.33 10.57
C ASN A 153 -4.49 -16.77 11.49
N ASP A 154 -4.15 -16.29 12.68
CA ASP A 154 -5.13 -15.69 13.60
C ASP A 154 -5.71 -14.40 13.03
N TYR A 155 -4.87 -13.54 12.45
CA TYR A 155 -5.31 -12.30 11.82
C TYR A 155 -6.21 -12.54 10.60
N ILE A 156 -5.83 -13.48 9.73
CA ILE A 156 -6.62 -13.83 8.55
C ILE A 156 -7.92 -14.52 8.97
N ASN A 157 -7.87 -15.42 9.95
CA ASN A 157 -9.07 -16.08 10.46
C ASN A 157 -10.04 -15.08 11.09
N ALA A 158 -9.52 -14.11 11.85
CA ALA A 158 -10.32 -13.05 12.45
C ALA A 158 -10.97 -12.15 11.37
N LEU A 159 -10.23 -11.84 10.31
CA LEU A 159 -10.76 -11.13 9.14
C LEU A 159 -11.92 -11.91 8.51
N LEU A 160 -11.71 -13.18 8.17
CA LEU A 160 -12.75 -14.01 7.55
C LEU A 160 -13.94 -14.24 8.47
N THR A 161 -13.72 -14.43 9.77
CA THR A 161 -14.81 -14.60 10.73
C THR A 161 -15.61 -13.31 10.87
N GLY A 162 -14.92 -12.16 10.93
CA GLY A 162 -15.53 -10.84 11.03
C GLY A 162 -16.41 -10.51 9.83
N THR A 163 -16.01 -10.92 8.62
CA THR A 163 -16.77 -10.69 7.38
C THR A 163 -17.83 -11.75 7.09
N GLY A 164 -18.03 -12.73 7.99
CA GLY A 164 -18.97 -13.84 7.79
C GLY A 164 -18.52 -14.82 6.71
N GLY A 165 -17.21 -15.03 6.56
CA GLY A 165 -16.59 -15.92 5.58
C GLY A 165 -16.32 -15.27 4.22
N ARG A 166 -16.68 -13.99 4.04
CA ARG A 166 -16.44 -13.27 2.78
C ARG A 166 -14.98 -12.86 2.67
N LYS A 167 -14.31 -13.31 1.62
CA LYS A 167 -12.93 -12.93 1.33
C LYS A 167 -12.87 -11.48 0.82
N PRO A 168 -11.80 -10.73 1.11
CA PRO A 168 -11.53 -9.46 0.42
C PRO A 168 -11.50 -9.65 -1.09
N ALA A 169 -12.01 -8.68 -1.84
CA ALA A 169 -11.97 -8.71 -3.30
C ALA A 169 -10.53 -8.72 -3.81
N ASN A 170 -9.65 -7.96 -3.13
CA ASN A 170 -8.25 -7.82 -3.51
C ASN A 170 -7.34 -8.24 -2.35
N ILE A 171 -6.80 -9.46 -2.42
CA ILE A 171 -5.75 -9.92 -1.51
C ILE A 171 -4.41 -9.71 -2.20
N MET A 172 -3.53 -8.96 -1.55
CA MET A 172 -2.22 -8.59 -2.10
C MET A 172 -1.10 -9.09 -1.20
N LEU A 173 -0.01 -9.51 -1.82
CA LEU A 173 1.20 -9.93 -1.15
C LEU A 173 2.35 -9.09 -1.66
N ASN A 174 2.88 -8.22 -0.80
CA ASN A 174 4.05 -7.42 -1.07
C ASN A 174 5.27 -8.03 -0.38
N GLY A 175 6.33 -8.29 -1.12
CA GLY A 175 7.51 -8.94 -0.60
C GLY A 175 8.77 -8.19 -0.97
N ASP A 176 9.70 -8.10 -0.04
CA ASP A 176 11.04 -7.61 -0.36
C ASP A 176 11.85 -8.68 -1.12
N ASN A 177 12.58 -8.25 -2.14
CA ASN A 177 13.47 -9.08 -2.94
C ASN A 177 14.57 -9.80 -2.13
N GLY A 178 15.03 -9.20 -1.01
CA GLY A 178 16.04 -9.78 -0.14
C GLY A 178 15.50 -10.85 0.83
N THR A 179 14.21 -11.14 0.83
CA THR A 179 13.60 -12.09 1.77
C THR A 179 13.86 -13.54 1.37
N THR A 180 14.09 -14.41 2.35
CA THR A 180 14.24 -15.85 2.10
C THR A 180 12.90 -16.56 1.86
N TYR A 181 12.92 -17.56 0.97
CA TYR A 181 11.74 -18.36 0.60
C TYR A 181 10.98 -19.02 1.77
N PRO A 182 11.61 -19.48 2.87
CA PRO A 182 10.88 -20.08 3.99
C PRO A 182 9.80 -19.17 4.60
N TYR A 183 10.05 -17.87 4.73
CA TYR A 183 9.05 -16.93 5.23
C TYR A 183 7.86 -16.82 4.28
N PHE A 184 8.12 -16.74 2.98
CA PHE A 184 7.07 -16.73 1.95
C PHE A 184 6.24 -18.02 1.98
N LYS A 185 6.90 -19.18 2.11
CA LYS A 185 6.22 -20.48 2.24
C LYS A 185 5.29 -20.52 3.45
N ASN A 186 5.71 -19.96 4.57
CA ASN A 186 4.89 -19.92 5.79
C ASN A 186 3.68 -18.99 5.63
N ILE A 187 3.83 -17.86 4.92
CA ILE A 187 2.70 -16.99 4.55
C ILE A 187 1.71 -17.72 3.65
N LEU A 188 2.20 -18.44 2.62
CA LEU A 188 1.36 -19.26 1.75
C LEU A 188 0.64 -20.36 2.53
N ALA A 189 1.29 -20.97 3.52
CA ALA A 189 0.66 -21.97 4.38
C ALA A 189 -0.50 -21.35 5.20
N ALA A 190 -0.34 -20.14 5.73
CA ALA A 190 -1.42 -19.41 6.40
C ALA A 190 -2.57 -19.07 5.45
N PHE A 191 -2.27 -18.63 4.22
CA PHE A 191 -3.30 -18.36 3.22
C PHE A 191 -4.09 -19.63 2.88
N LYS A 192 -3.39 -20.73 2.60
CA LYS A 192 -3.98 -22.03 2.28
C LYS A 192 -4.88 -22.55 3.41
N LYS A 193 -4.44 -22.43 4.67
CA LYS A 193 -5.21 -22.86 5.85
C LYS A 193 -6.52 -22.09 6.02
N ASN A 194 -6.54 -20.82 5.59
CA ASN A 194 -7.73 -19.96 5.59
C ASN A 194 -8.52 -20.01 4.26
N GLY A 195 -8.17 -20.94 3.35
CA GLY A 195 -8.85 -21.08 2.07
C GLY A 195 -8.59 -19.94 1.07
N ILE A 196 -7.53 -19.15 1.25
CA ILE A 196 -7.09 -18.14 0.30
C ILE A 196 -6.15 -18.81 -0.72
N PHE A 197 -6.60 -18.92 -1.96
CA PHE A 197 -5.86 -19.56 -3.05
C PHE A 197 -5.52 -18.60 -4.19
N SER A 198 -6.13 -17.42 -4.21
CA SER A 198 -5.89 -16.38 -5.20
C SER A 198 -5.43 -15.11 -4.49
N PHE A 199 -4.30 -14.56 -4.93
CA PHE A 199 -3.71 -13.32 -4.42
C PHE A 199 -2.87 -12.68 -5.52
N LYS A 200 -2.73 -11.35 -5.45
CA LYS A 200 -1.91 -10.55 -6.36
C LYS A 200 -0.55 -10.29 -5.72
N LEU A 201 0.54 -10.53 -6.46
CA LEU A 201 1.88 -10.17 -6.01
C LEU A 201 2.17 -8.73 -6.41
N ILE A 202 2.61 -7.90 -5.46
CA ILE A 202 3.02 -6.53 -5.74
C ILE A 202 4.49 -6.56 -6.16
N THR A 203 4.77 -5.97 -7.32
CA THR A 203 6.09 -5.97 -7.95
C THR A 203 6.43 -4.56 -8.45
N ALA A 204 7.71 -4.21 -8.47
CA ALA A 204 8.20 -3.03 -9.17
C ALA A 204 8.14 -3.25 -10.69
N MET A 205 7.90 -2.20 -11.47
CA MET A 205 7.89 -2.33 -12.92
C MET A 205 9.29 -2.54 -13.48
N GLU A 206 9.43 -3.48 -14.40
CA GLU A 206 10.60 -3.64 -15.27
C GLU A 206 10.21 -3.35 -16.72
N GLY A 207 11.09 -2.65 -17.44
CA GLY A 207 10.93 -2.54 -18.88
C GLY A 207 11.01 -3.91 -19.53
N VAL A 208 10.11 -4.18 -20.48
CA VAL A 208 10.13 -5.45 -21.21
C VAL A 208 11.47 -5.59 -21.94
N PRO A 209 12.26 -6.66 -21.70
CA PRO A 209 13.55 -6.82 -22.36
C PRO A 209 13.41 -6.86 -23.88
N SER A 210 14.25 -6.09 -24.57
CA SER A 210 14.28 -6.00 -26.03
C SER A 210 14.47 -7.38 -26.66
N GLY A 211 13.62 -7.71 -27.64
CA GLY A 211 13.71 -8.98 -28.39
C GLY A 211 12.86 -10.13 -27.84
N THR A 212 12.21 -9.97 -26.69
CA THR A 212 11.27 -10.98 -26.16
C THR A 212 9.97 -11.05 -26.97
N PRO A 213 9.24 -12.19 -26.94
CA PRO A 213 7.91 -12.29 -27.57
C PRO A 213 6.89 -11.27 -27.04
N LEU A 214 7.05 -10.84 -25.78
CA LEU A 214 6.23 -9.77 -25.19
C LEU A 214 6.60 -8.40 -25.77
N TYR A 215 7.89 -8.11 -25.97
CA TYR A 215 8.35 -6.88 -26.62
C TYR A 215 7.81 -6.76 -28.05
N LYS A 216 7.81 -7.86 -28.81
CA LYS A 216 7.23 -7.91 -30.17
C LYS A 216 5.71 -7.67 -30.14
N ARG A 217 4.99 -8.36 -29.26
CA ARG A 217 3.54 -8.16 -29.07
C ARG A 217 3.18 -6.73 -28.64
N GLN A 218 3.96 -6.13 -27.75
CA GLN A 218 3.72 -4.77 -27.28
C GLN A 218 4.03 -3.73 -28.37
N LYS A 219 5.00 -3.98 -29.25
CA LYS A 219 5.24 -3.17 -30.45
C LYS A 219 4.16 -3.35 -31.52
N GLU A 220 3.65 -4.56 -31.70
CA GLU A 220 2.57 -4.87 -32.64
C GLU A 220 1.24 -4.26 -32.17
N GLN A 221 0.94 -4.27 -30.87
CA GLN A 221 -0.25 -3.65 -30.29
C GLN A 221 -0.12 -2.13 -30.11
N GLY A 222 1.09 -1.60 -29.88
CA GLY A 222 1.38 -0.17 -29.74
C GLY A 222 1.50 0.60 -31.07
N GLY A 223 1.38 -0.07 -32.22
CA GLY A 223 1.38 0.58 -33.54
C GLY A 223 0.06 1.29 -33.91
N GLY A 224 -0.96 1.25 -33.04
CA GLY A 224 -2.28 1.83 -33.29
C GLY A 224 -2.55 3.22 -32.68
N GLU A 225 -1.75 3.68 -31.72
CA GLU A 225 -2.00 4.95 -31.03
C GLU A 225 -0.74 5.82 -30.97
N ALA A 226 -0.40 6.40 -32.11
CA ALA A 226 0.44 7.60 -32.19
C ALA A 226 0.02 8.42 -33.42
N LYS A 227 -1.07 9.18 -33.27
CA LYS A 227 -1.30 10.47 -33.95
C LYS A 227 -2.02 11.41 -33.01
#